data_AF-A0A953JMR8-F1
#
_entry.id   AF-A0A953JMR8-F1
#
_cell.length_a   1.000
_cell.length_b   1.000
_cell.length_c   1.000
_cell.angle_alpha   90.00
_cell.angle_beta   90.00
_cell.angle_gamma   90.00
#
_symmetry.space_group_name_H-M   'P 1'
#
loop_
_entity.id
_entity.type
_entity.pdbx_description
1 polymer ?
#
loop_
_entity_poly.entity_id
_entity_poly.type
_entity_poly.pdbx_seq_one_letter_code
_entity_poly.pdbx_strand_id
1 'polypeptide(L)'
;MRTVEDIIALLGGPEAAAQRCGIGTEAVRKWRQSRAIPARHWPAILQATGLPLSEIPGAPIAETIMQSPDTIPAGEADLRAPEGASAALVLDDGTVFWGRGFGAFTPAGGAPVGEVCFNTGMTGYQETLTDPSYAGQIITFTFPHIGNVGANPEDIEATTPAARGLVVKQDLTEPANWRATRHLDDWLKSHGVPGIAGVDTRALTVRIRDAGAPNGVLCYPADGKFDIQALRAQARAWPGLVG
;
A
#
# COMPACT_ATOMS: atom_id res chain seq x y z
N MET A 1 -18.16 -29.32 -10.14
CA MET A 1 -17.93 -28.40 -9.01
C MET A 1 -18.86 -28.81 -7.89
N ARG A 2 -18.34 -29.14 -6.72
CA ARG A 2 -19.17 -29.59 -5.59
C ARG A 2 -19.92 -28.40 -5.00
N THR A 3 -21.09 -28.66 -4.44
CA THR A 3 -21.86 -27.64 -3.71
C THR A 3 -21.28 -27.44 -2.30
N VAL A 4 -21.64 -26.34 -1.65
CA VAL A 4 -21.26 -26.11 -0.25
C VAL A 4 -21.75 -27.25 0.65
N GLU A 5 -22.90 -27.85 0.31
CA GLU A 5 -23.48 -28.95 1.09
C GLU A 5 -22.65 -30.23 0.98
N ASP A 6 -22.10 -30.52 -0.20
CA ASP A 6 -21.19 -31.66 -0.41
C ASP A 6 -19.91 -31.52 0.41
N ILE A 7 -19.39 -30.30 0.54
CA ILE A 7 -18.20 -30.03 1.36
C ILE A 7 -18.50 -30.16 2.84
N ILE A 8 -19.64 -29.64 3.30
CA ILE A 8 -20.06 -29.79 4.69
C ILE A 8 -20.27 -31.27 5.03
N ALA A 9 -20.83 -32.06 4.10
CA ALA A 9 -20.97 -33.51 4.27
C ALA A 9 -19.61 -34.22 4.37
N LEU A 10 -18.65 -33.88 3.49
CA LEU A 10 -17.28 -34.43 3.55
C LEU A 10 -16.53 -34.05 4.82
N LEU A 11 -16.83 -32.88 5.38
CA LEU A 11 -16.27 -32.45 6.66
C LEU A 11 -16.91 -33.14 7.87
N GLY A 12 -17.89 -34.02 7.67
CA GLY A 12 -18.57 -34.75 8.74
C GLY A 12 -19.76 -34.00 9.35
N GLY A 13 -20.32 -33.03 8.63
CA GLY A 13 -21.45 -32.21 9.07
C GLY A 13 -21.06 -30.82 9.57
N PRO A 14 -22.05 -29.98 9.90
CA PRO A 14 -21.83 -28.55 10.15
C PRO A 14 -21.01 -28.25 11.42
N GLU A 15 -21.12 -29.08 12.46
CA GLU A 15 -20.36 -28.92 13.70
C GLU A 15 -18.89 -29.33 13.51
N ALA A 16 -18.64 -30.43 12.79
CA ALA A 16 -17.30 -30.88 12.46
C ALA A 16 -16.60 -29.91 11.49
N ALA A 17 -17.33 -29.34 10.53
CA ALA A 17 -16.83 -28.28 9.65
C ALA A 17 -16.45 -27.02 10.43
N ALA A 18 -17.27 -26.62 11.41
CA ALA A 18 -17.00 -25.48 12.28
C ALA A 18 -15.72 -25.69 13.11
N GLN A 19 -15.59 -26.86 13.74
CA GLN A 19 -14.41 -27.23 14.53
C GLN A 19 -13.12 -27.28 13.70
N ARG A 20 -13.16 -27.95 12.54
CA ARG A 20 -11.98 -28.11 11.67
C ARG A 20 -11.53 -26.80 11.01
N CYS A 21 -12.44 -25.87 10.78
CA CYS A 21 -12.13 -24.56 10.22
C CYS A 21 -11.89 -23.48 11.29
N GLY A 22 -11.96 -23.82 12.59
CA GLY A 22 -11.77 -22.87 13.69
C GLY A 22 -12.82 -21.76 13.73
N ILE A 23 -14.06 -22.04 13.31
CA ILE A 23 -15.16 -21.07 13.23
C ILE A 23 -16.37 -21.52 14.04
N GLY A 24 -17.29 -20.60 14.31
CA GLY A 24 -18.60 -20.93 14.88
C GLY A 24 -19.55 -21.57 13.86
N THR A 25 -20.52 -22.36 14.35
CA THR A 25 -21.55 -23.02 13.53
C THR A 25 -22.42 -22.04 12.72
N GLU A 26 -22.59 -20.81 13.22
CA GLU A 26 -23.29 -19.74 12.50
C GLU A 26 -22.54 -19.29 11.22
N ALA A 27 -21.20 -19.40 11.19
CA ALA A 27 -20.43 -19.11 9.98
C ALA A 27 -20.66 -20.19 8.90
N VAL A 28 -20.76 -21.47 9.31
CA VAL A 28 -21.11 -22.58 8.41
C VAL A 28 -22.54 -22.42 7.87
N ARG A 29 -23.47 -21.93 8.70
CA ARG A 29 -24.83 -21.59 8.25
C ARG A 29 -24.83 -20.49 7.18
N LYS A 30 -23.99 -19.46 7.35
CA LYS A 30 -23.83 -18.39 6.35
C LYS A 30 -23.28 -18.92 5.03
N TRP A 31 -22.36 -19.89 5.05
CA TRP A 31 -21.86 -20.52 3.80
C TRP A 31 -22.97 -21.22 3.02
N ARG A 32 -23.89 -21.91 3.72
CA ARG A 32 -25.06 -22.53 3.09
C ARG A 32 -25.97 -21.50 2.45
N GLN A 33 -26.22 -20.39 3.14
CA GLN A 33 -27.07 -19.30 2.65
C GLN A 33 -26.45 -18.60 1.43
N SER A 34 -25.15 -18.31 1.46
CA SER A 34 -24.44 -17.66 0.36
C SER A 34 -24.04 -18.60 -0.77
N ARG A 35 -24.14 -19.92 -0.57
CA ARG A 35 -23.62 -20.98 -1.44
C ARG A 35 -22.14 -20.78 -1.82
N ALA A 36 -21.38 -20.10 -0.97
CA ALA A 36 -19.98 -19.78 -1.19
C ALA A 36 -19.19 -19.87 0.10
N ILE A 37 -17.98 -20.42 0.01
CA ILE A 37 -17.04 -20.52 1.12
C ILE A 37 -15.97 -19.44 0.94
N PRO A 38 -15.80 -18.50 1.87
CA PRO A 38 -14.76 -17.47 1.79
C PRO A 38 -13.35 -18.07 1.71
N ALA A 39 -12.49 -17.45 0.89
CA ALA A 39 -11.15 -17.94 0.56
C ALA A 39 -10.25 -18.26 1.78
N ARG A 40 -10.40 -17.47 2.85
CA ARG A 40 -9.67 -17.67 4.12
C ARG A 40 -9.89 -19.05 4.78
N HIS A 41 -10.95 -19.77 4.39
CA HIS A 41 -11.27 -21.09 4.94
C HIS A 41 -10.86 -22.24 4.01
N TRP A 42 -10.42 -21.96 2.79
CA TRP A 42 -10.02 -22.99 1.83
C TRP A 42 -8.84 -23.84 2.31
N PRO A 43 -7.76 -23.28 2.90
CA PRO A 43 -6.64 -24.11 3.37
C PRO A 43 -7.05 -25.20 4.38
N ALA A 44 -7.92 -24.84 5.34
CA ALA A 44 -8.43 -25.79 6.33
C ALA A 44 -9.31 -26.88 5.71
N ILE A 45 -10.11 -26.52 4.69
CA ILE A 45 -10.98 -27.48 3.99
C ILE A 45 -10.15 -28.42 3.12
N LEU A 46 -9.17 -27.90 2.38
CA LEU A 46 -8.26 -28.72 1.57
C LEU A 46 -7.51 -29.72 2.44
N GLN A 47 -6.99 -29.26 3.59
CA GLN A 47 -6.29 -30.12 4.55
C GLN A 47 -7.20 -31.20 5.15
N ALA A 48 -8.46 -30.87 5.45
CA ALA A 48 -9.40 -31.79 6.09
C ALA A 48 -10.07 -32.77 5.12
N THR A 49 -10.23 -32.41 3.85
CA THR A 49 -10.96 -33.21 2.85
C THR A 49 -10.06 -33.86 1.79
N GLY A 50 -8.82 -33.39 1.65
CA GLY A 50 -7.90 -33.84 0.60
C GLY A 50 -8.32 -33.45 -0.81
N LEU A 51 -9.32 -32.58 -0.97
CA LEU A 51 -9.81 -32.15 -2.28
C LEU A 51 -8.82 -31.19 -2.96
N PRO A 52 -8.73 -31.19 -4.30
CA PRO A 52 -8.05 -30.13 -5.03
C PRO A 52 -8.89 -28.84 -5.04
N LEU A 53 -8.23 -27.68 -5.14
CA LEU A 53 -8.88 -26.35 -5.08
C LEU A 53 -9.99 -26.16 -6.13
N SER A 54 -9.87 -26.82 -7.29
CA SER A 54 -10.86 -26.82 -8.38
C SER A 54 -12.21 -27.44 -8.01
N GLU A 55 -12.28 -28.21 -6.93
CA GLU A 55 -13.53 -28.82 -6.46
C GLU A 55 -14.29 -27.96 -5.44
N ILE A 56 -13.71 -26.85 -4.97
CA ILE A 56 -14.35 -25.95 -4.00
C ILE A 56 -15.28 -24.94 -4.71
N PRO A 57 -16.56 -24.83 -4.30
CA PRO A 57 -17.49 -23.84 -4.83
C PRO A 57 -17.02 -22.41 -4.51
N GLY A 58 -16.86 -21.59 -5.55
CA GLY A 58 -16.34 -20.22 -5.48
C GLY A 58 -14.84 -20.09 -5.75
N ALA A 59 -14.12 -21.18 -6.01
CA ALA A 59 -12.77 -21.12 -6.56
C ALA A 59 -12.84 -20.59 -8.01
N PRO A 60 -11.97 -19.64 -8.42
CA PRO A 60 -11.97 -19.14 -9.79
C PRO A 60 -11.69 -20.29 -10.75
N ILE A 61 -12.60 -20.50 -11.70
CA ILE A 61 -12.46 -21.50 -12.76
C ILE A 61 -11.40 -20.96 -13.72
N ALA A 62 -10.30 -21.68 -13.87
CA ALA A 62 -9.32 -21.42 -14.91
C ALA A 62 -9.93 -21.76 -16.27
N GLU A 63 -10.58 -20.78 -16.91
CA GLU A 63 -10.97 -20.88 -18.32
C GLU A 63 -9.97 -20.09 -19.18
N THR A 64 -9.11 -20.87 -19.82
CA THR A 64 -8.47 -20.68 -21.13
C THR A 64 -8.54 -19.28 -21.75
N ILE A 65 -7.49 -18.49 -21.52
CA ILE A 65 -7.02 -17.52 -22.52
C ILE A 65 -5.80 -18.14 -23.20
N MET A 66 -5.89 -18.21 -24.53
CA MET A 66 -4.87 -18.68 -25.46
C MET A 66 -3.47 -18.17 -25.10
N GLN A 67 -2.51 -19.08 -25.22
CA GLN A 67 -1.09 -18.93 -24.94
C GLN A 67 -0.47 -17.69 -25.63
N SER A 68 0.11 -16.81 -24.81
CA SER A 68 1.27 -15.99 -25.18
C SER A 68 2.43 -16.38 -24.24
N PRO A 69 3.68 -16.52 -24.71
CA PRO A 69 4.68 -17.40 -24.07
C PRO A 69 5.35 -16.88 -22.78
N ASP A 70 4.92 -15.77 -22.20
CA ASP A 70 5.63 -15.14 -21.08
C ASP A 70 4.80 -15.17 -19.80
N THR A 71 4.72 -16.32 -19.14
CA THR A 71 4.19 -16.39 -17.77
C THR A 71 5.33 -16.58 -16.78
N ILE A 72 5.69 -15.49 -16.12
CA ILE A 72 6.63 -15.44 -15.01
C ILE A 72 5.88 -15.82 -13.70
N PRO A 73 6.53 -16.50 -12.74
CA PRO A 73 5.89 -16.97 -11.49
C PRO A 73 5.31 -15.85 -10.61
N ALA A 74 4.29 -16.21 -9.81
CA ALA A 74 3.41 -15.36 -9.01
C ALA A 74 4.06 -14.48 -7.91
N GLY A 75 5.40 -14.39 -7.85
CA GLY A 75 6.13 -13.42 -7.02
C GLY A 75 6.53 -12.15 -7.77
N GLU A 76 6.42 -12.10 -9.10
CA GLU A 76 6.83 -10.96 -9.94
C GLU A 76 5.64 -10.15 -10.48
N ALA A 77 4.41 -10.64 -10.36
CA ALA A 77 3.21 -9.95 -10.83
C ALA A 77 2.94 -8.62 -10.07
N ASP A 78 3.43 -8.48 -8.83
CA ASP A 78 3.23 -7.31 -7.97
C ASP A 78 4.29 -6.20 -8.19
N LEU A 79 5.33 -6.50 -8.98
CA LEU A 79 6.41 -5.54 -9.32
C LEU A 79 6.07 -4.70 -10.55
N ARG A 80 5.05 -5.09 -11.33
CA ARG A 80 4.63 -4.33 -12.50
C ARG A 80 3.72 -3.20 -12.05
N ALA A 81 4.06 -1.97 -12.46
CA ALA A 81 3.22 -0.82 -12.22
C ALA A 81 1.81 -1.05 -12.79
N PRO A 82 0.75 -0.91 -11.97
CA PRO A 82 -0.62 -0.98 -12.47
C PRO A 82 -0.91 0.20 -13.40
N GLU A 83 -1.94 0.06 -14.23
CA GLU A 83 -2.32 1.10 -15.17
C GLU A 83 -2.63 2.42 -14.45
N GLY A 84 -2.03 3.52 -14.91
CA GLY A 84 -2.20 4.85 -14.31
C GLY A 84 -1.34 5.13 -13.07
N ALA A 85 -0.51 4.19 -12.61
CA ALA A 85 0.48 4.48 -11.57
C ALA A 85 1.66 5.28 -12.15
N SER A 86 1.99 6.38 -11.50
CA SER A 86 3.13 7.23 -11.84
C SER A 86 4.14 7.39 -10.71
N ALA A 87 3.85 6.84 -9.53
CA ALA A 87 4.80 6.76 -8.42
C ALA A 87 4.67 5.44 -7.64
N ALA A 88 5.73 5.10 -6.92
CA ALA A 88 5.80 3.92 -6.06
C ALA A 88 6.53 4.23 -4.75
N LEU A 89 5.98 3.76 -3.63
CA LEU A 89 6.73 3.63 -2.38
C LEU A 89 7.14 2.16 -2.22
N VAL A 90 8.44 1.89 -2.30
CA VAL A 90 9.01 0.55 -2.18
C VAL A 90 9.64 0.39 -0.81
N LEU A 91 9.22 -0.63 -0.07
CA LEU A 91 9.77 -0.94 1.25
C LEU A 91 10.88 -1.98 1.19
N ASP A 92 11.74 -2.00 2.22
CA ASP A 92 12.85 -2.95 2.37
C ASP A 92 12.45 -4.44 2.30
N ASP A 93 11.27 -4.79 2.81
CA ASP A 93 10.73 -6.15 2.76
C ASP A 93 10.24 -6.54 1.35
N GLY A 94 10.12 -5.58 0.44
CA GLY A 94 9.65 -5.76 -0.93
C GLY A 94 8.18 -5.40 -1.17
N THR A 95 7.46 -4.94 -0.15
CA THR A 95 6.11 -4.39 -0.32
C THR A 95 6.17 -3.13 -1.18
N VAL A 96 5.28 -3.04 -2.17
CA VAL A 96 5.18 -1.88 -3.05
C VAL A 96 3.81 -1.24 -2.90
N PHE A 97 3.79 0.07 -2.65
CA PHE A 97 2.57 0.87 -2.72
C PHE A 97 2.60 1.72 -3.98
N TRP A 98 1.73 1.39 -4.92
CA TRP A 98 1.56 2.14 -6.16
C TRP A 98 0.61 3.32 -5.96
N GLY A 99 0.84 4.38 -6.72
CA GLY A 99 0.03 5.59 -6.65
C GLY A 99 0.35 6.58 -7.76
N ARG A 100 -0.16 7.79 -7.60
CA ARG A 100 0.07 8.92 -8.51
C ARG A 100 1.08 9.86 -7.89
N GLY A 101 2.15 10.14 -8.63
CA GLY A 101 3.18 11.06 -8.20
C GLY A 101 2.72 12.52 -8.26
N PHE A 102 3.18 13.30 -7.29
CA PHE A 102 3.08 14.75 -7.26
C PHE A 102 4.36 15.30 -6.60
N GLY A 103 4.48 16.62 -6.51
CA GLY A 103 5.70 17.28 -6.07
C GLY A 103 6.80 17.16 -7.12
N ALA A 104 8.05 17.15 -6.65
CA ALA A 104 9.21 17.03 -7.53
C ALA A 104 9.36 15.61 -8.07
N PHE A 105 9.79 15.50 -9.33
CA PHE A 105 10.25 14.22 -9.86
C PHE A 105 11.51 13.75 -9.13
N THR A 106 11.63 12.44 -8.92
CA THR A 106 12.82 11.86 -8.32
C THR A 106 13.99 11.81 -9.30
N PRO A 107 15.22 12.09 -8.87
CA PRO A 107 16.39 12.02 -9.74
C PRO A 107 16.63 10.62 -10.30
N ALA A 108 17.08 10.53 -11.55
CA ALA A 108 17.45 9.27 -12.19
C ALA A 108 18.63 8.56 -11.50
N GLY A 109 19.45 9.30 -10.74
CA GLY A 109 20.60 8.77 -10.00
C GLY A 109 20.28 8.19 -8.61
N GLY A 110 19.01 8.21 -8.19
CA GLY A 110 18.57 7.66 -6.92
C GLY A 110 17.37 8.41 -6.35
N ALA A 111 16.28 7.69 -6.11
CA ALA A 111 15.10 8.23 -5.46
C ALA A 111 15.35 8.47 -3.96
N PRO A 112 14.68 9.42 -3.31
CA PRO A 112 14.83 9.63 -1.87
C PRO A 112 14.52 8.37 -1.08
N VAL A 113 15.48 7.99 -0.24
CA VAL A 113 15.37 6.89 0.72
C VAL A 113 15.26 7.47 2.13
N GLY A 114 14.46 6.83 2.97
CA GLY A 114 14.30 7.23 4.36
C GLY A 114 13.45 6.24 5.15
N GLU A 115 13.38 6.47 6.45
CA GLU A 115 12.47 5.72 7.32
C GLU A 115 11.03 6.17 7.04
N VAL A 116 10.12 5.23 6.82
CA VAL A 116 8.70 5.56 6.60
C VAL A 116 8.00 5.65 7.95
N CYS A 117 7.55 6.86 8.29
CA CYS A 117 6.81 7.14 9.51
C CYS A 117 5.35 7.51 9.18
N PHE A 118 4.50 7.57 10.21
CA PHE A 118 3.14 8.09 10.05
C PHE A 118 2.84 9.20 11.05
N ASN A 119 1.98 10.13 10.63
CA ASN A 119 1.51 11.24 11.45
C ASN A 119 -0.03 11.25 11.53
N THR A 120 -0.56 11.43 12.73
CA THR A 120 -2.01 11.45 13.03
C THR A 120 -2.63 12.85 13.05
N GLY A 121 -1.81 13.89 12.82
CA GLY A 121 -2.25 15.26 12.61
C GLY A 121 -3.19 15.35 11.43
N MET A 122 -4.34 15.99 11.64
CA MET A 122 -5.34 16.23 10.61
C MET A 122 -5.09 17.56 9.87
N THR A 123 -4.30 18.44 10.47
CA THR A 123 -3.95 19.79 10.00
C THR A 123 -2.48 20.04 10.28
N GLY A 124 -1.93 21.16 9.81
CA GLY A 124 -0.55 21.53 10.07
C GLY A 124 0.47 20.69 9.27
N TYR A 125 0.08 20.25 8.07
CA TYR A 125 0.93 19.40 7.25
C TYR A 125 2.17 20.13 6.74
N GLN A 126 2.10 21.46 6.56
CA GLN A 126 3.22 22.23 6.06
C GLN A 126 4.30 22.38 7.15
N GLU A 127 3.87 22.74 8.36
CA GLU A 127 4.68 22.80 9.57
C GLU A 127 5.39 21.46 9.80
N THR A 128 4.62 20.36 9.72
CA THR A 128 5.13 18.99 9.84
C THR A 128 6.20 18.66 8.77
N LEU A 129 5.99 19.07 7.51
CA LEU A 129 6.97 18.84 6.44
C LEU A 129 8.26 19.63 6.63
N THR A 130 8.18 20.77 7.30
CA THR A 130 9.32 21.65 7.61
C THR A 130 9.97 21.39 8.96
N ASP A 131 9.36 20.59 9.83
CA ASP A 131 9.90 20.30 11.15
C ASP A 131 11.20 19.47 11.03
N PRO A 132 12.34 19.96 11.56
CA PRO A 132 13.63 19.26 11.54
C PRO A 132 13.61 17.85 12.11
N SER A 133 12.64 17.51 12.97
CA SER A 133 12.49 16.16 13.55
C SER A 133 12.23 15.07 12.52
N TYR A 134 11.68 15.42 11.35
CA TYR A 134 11.43 14.49 10.24
C TYR A 134 12.61 14.36 9.26
N ALA A 135 13.79 14.85 9.63
CA ALA A 135 14.98 14.73 8.79
C ALA A 135 15.27 13.25 8.46
N GLY A 136 15.32 12.93 7.16
CA GLY A 136 15.56 11.55 6.72
C GLY A 136 14.35 10.63 6.73
N GLN A 137 13.14 11.16 6.99
CA GLN A 137 11.91 10.38 7.02
C GLN A 137 11.00 10.68 5.81
N ILE A 138 10.22 9.68 5.41
CA ILE A 138 9.12 9.80 4.46
C ILE A 138 7.82 9.79 5.26
N ILE A 139 7.06 10.87 5.20
CA ILE A 139 5.90 11.08 6.08
C ILE A 139 4.64 10.53 5.42
N THR A 140 3.95 9.64 6.13
CA THR A 140 2.61 9.18 5.77
C THR A 140 1.55 9.86 6.63
N PHE A 141 0.70 10.70 6.04
CA PHE A 141 -0.44 11.24 6.79
C PHE A 141 -1.59 10.24 6.83
N THR A 142 -2.14 10.05 8.03
CA THR A 142 -3.33 9.22 8.23
C THR A 142 -4.61 9.96 7.81
N PHE A 143 -4.65 11.28 7.91
CA PHE A 143 -5.76 12.08 7.41
C PHE A 143 -5.75 12.09 5.87
N PRO A 144 -6.88 11.75 5.21
CA PRO A 144 -6.87 11.48 3.79
C PRO A 144 -6.69 12.72 2.90
N HIS A 145 -7.17 13.89 3.34
CA HIS A 145 -7.21 15.13 2.54
C HIS A 145 -6.09 16.09 2.97
N ILE A 146 -4.88 15.85 2.47
CA ILE A 146 -3.74 16.74 2.68
C ILE A 146 -3.64 17.72 1.50
N GLY A 147 -3.26 18.98 1.78
CA GLY A 147 -3.15 20.04 0.76
C GLY A 147 -4.38 20.94 0.61
N ASN A 148 -5.46 20.67 1.34
CA ASN A 148 -6.74 21.41 1.25
C ASN A 148 -6.64 22.90 1.62
N VAL A 149 -5.62 23.33 2.36
CA VAL A 149 -5.38 24.74 2.70
C VAL A 149 -4.20 25.36 1.94
N GLY A 150 -3.62 24.64 0.98
CA GLY A 150 -2.49 25.08 0.18
C GLY A 150 -1.20 25.17 0.98
N ALA A 151 -0.31 26.07 0.56
CA ALA A 151 0.92 26.41 1.27
C ALA A 151 1.09 27.94 1.36
N ASN A 152 1.80 28.39 2.41
CA ASN A 152 2.07 29.80 2.66
C ASN A 152 3.41 30.00 3.40
N PRO A 153 4.01 31.20 3.37
CA PRO A 153 5.32 31.42 3.98
C PRO A 153 5.30 31.53 5.52
N GLU A 154 4.12 31.56 6.16
CA GLU A 154 3.99 31.73 7.62
C GLU A 154 3.97 30.38 8.34
N ASP A 155 3.40 29.34 7.73
CA ASP A 155 3.25 28.01 8.31
C ASP A 155 4.51 27.14 8.02
N ILE A 156 5.68 27.63 8.44
CA ILE A 156 6.97 26.94 8.33
C ILE A 156 7.72 26.90 9.67
N GLU A 157 8.24 25.73 10.02
CA GLU A 157 9.13 25.53 11.19
C GLU A 157 10.61 25.70 10.81
N ALA A 158 10.94 25.46 9.54
CA ALA A 158 12.26 25.72 8.96
C ALA A 158 12.14 26.10 7.48
N THR A 159 13.13 26.83 6.97
CA THR A 159 13.15 27.34 5.59
C THR A 159 13.24 26.23 4.53
N THR A 160 13.63 25.01 4.90
CA THR A 160 13.72 23.88 3.99
C THR A 160 12.98 22.69 4.59
N PRO A 161 12.12 21.99 3.83
CA PRO A 161 11.48 20.77 4.28
C PRO A 161 12.53 19.76 4.74
N ALA A 162 12.38 19.24 5.95
CA ALA A 162 13.26 18.19 6.49
C ALA A 162 12.85 16.81 5.97
N ALA A 163 11.56 16.64 5.69
CA ALA A 163 10.99 15.42 5.15
C ALA A 163 11.55 15.09 3.76
N ARG A 164 11.84 13.81 3.53
CA ARG A 164 12.34 13.28 2.24
C ARG A 164 11.24 12.99 1.24
N GLY A 165 9.99 12.90 1.69
CA GLY A 165 8.85 12.58 0.85
C GLY A 165 7.53 12.60 1.60
N LEU A 166 6.44 12.64 0.83
CA LEU A 166 5.08 12.74 1.33
C LEU A 166 4.18 11.63 0.77
N VAL A 167 3.47 10.91 1.63
CA VAL A 167 2.54 9.84 1.26
C VAL A 167 1.13 10.20 1.76
N VAL A 168 0.16 10.21 0.83
CA VAL A 168 -1.23 10.62 1.12
C VAL A 168 -2.24 9.67 0.48
N LYS A 169 -3.46 9.63 1.05
CA LYS A 169 -4.53 8.75 0.57
C LYS A 169 -5.23 9.30 -0.67
N GLN A 170 -5.62 10.58 -0.63
CA GLN A 170 -6.36 11.22 -1.73
C GLN A 170 -5.43 12.08 -2.57
N ASP A 171 -5.86 12.35 -3.80
CA ASP A 171 -5.20 13.36 -4.63
C ASP A 171 -5.29 14.73 -3.97
N LEU A 172 -4.31 15.57 -4.26
CA LEU A 172 -4.32 16.95 -3.83
C LEU A 172 -5.50 17.67 -4.47
N THR A 173 -6.22 18.44 -3.65
CA THR A 173 -7.32 19.29 -4.10
C THR A 173 -6.83 20.72 -4.29
N GLU A 174 -7.55 21.50 -5.08
CA GLU A 174 -7.36 22.95 -5.10
C GLU A 174 -7.51 23.52 -3.69
N PRO A 175 -6.59 24.39 -3.22
CA PRO A 175 -6.66 24.95 -1.89
C PRO A 175 -7.85 25.88 -1.70
N ALA A 176 -8.53 25.74 -0.56
CA ALA A 176 -9.66 26.56 -0.17
C ALA A 176 -9.40 27.23 1.18
N ASN A 177 -8.41 28.12 1.22
CA ASN A 177 -8.06 28.89 2.41
C ASN A 177 -7.61 30.31 2.02
N TRP A 178 -8.05 31.31 2.76
CA TRP A 178 -7.70 32.72 2.51
C TRP A 178 -6.21 33.03 2.68
N ARG A 179 -5.47 32.21 3.45
CA ARG A 179 -4.01 32.28 3.62
C ARG A 179 -3.24 31.55 2.52
N ALA A 180 -3.90 30.77 1.67
CA ALA A 180 -3.21 29.99 0.65
C ALA A 180 -2.55 30.94 -0.37
N THR A 181 -1.23 30.80 -0.53
CA THR A 181 -0.46 31.58 -1.53
C THR A 181 0.02 30.72 -2.69
N ARG A 182 0.08 29.38 -2.48
CA ARG A 182 0.49 28.40 -3.49
C ARG A 182 -0.29 27.09 -3.31
N HIS A 183 -0.39 26.32 -4.38
CA HIS A 183 -0.82 24.93 -4.32
C HIS A 183 0.29 24.07 -3.66
N LEU A 184 -0.09 23.03 -2.90
CA LEU A 184 0.87 22.18 -2.20
C LEU A 184 1.85 21.48 -3.16
N ASP A 185 1.35 21.02 -4.30
CA ASP A 185 2.15 20.41 -5.37
C ASP A 185 3.30 21.33 -5.84
N ASP A 186 2.99 22.59 -6.14
CA ASP A 186 3.97 23.58 -6.59
C ASP A 186 4.99 23.91 -5.49
N TRP A 187 4.53 23.97 -4.25
CA TRP A 187 5.41 24.18 -3.10
C TRP A 187 6.40 23.03 -2.94
N LEU A 188 5.95 21.77 -3.02
CA LEU A 188 6.83 20.59 -2.97
C LEU A 188 7.82 20.55 -4.13
N LYS A 189 7.37 20.87 -5.36
CA LYS A 189 8.24 21.00 -6.55
C LYS A 189 9.35 22.02 -6.31
N SER A 190 9.01 23.19 -5.76
CA SER A 190 10.00 24.25 -5.49
C SER A 190 11.06 23.86 -4.45
N HIS A 191 10.78 22.86 -3.60
CA HIS A 191 11.70 22.34 -2.60
C HIS A 191 12.34 21.00 -2.98
N GLY A 192 12.05 20.45 -4.17
CA GLY A 192 12.61 19.18 -4.60
C GLY A 192 12.07 17.96 -3.83
N VAL A 193 10.89 18.06 -3.22
CA VAL A 193 10.29 16.98 -2.43
C VAL A 193 9.26 16.20 -3.27
N PRO A 194 9.43 14.88 -3.45
CA PRO A 194 8.43 14.05 -4.13
C PRO A 194 7.28 13.67 -3.20
N GLY A 195 6.12 13.40 -3.80
CA GLY A 195 4.94 12.90 -3.13
C GLY A 195 4.23 11.79 -3.91
N ILE A 196 3.44 10.97 -3.20
CA ILE A 196 2.59 9.92 -3.79
C ILE A 196 1.19 9.96 -3.18
N ALA A 197 0.19 9.99 -4.04
CA ALA A 197 -1.23 9.97 -3.71
C ALA A 197 -1.89 8.66 -4.14
N GLY A 198 -3.06 8.36 -3.57
CA GLY A 198 -3.81 7.13 -3.88
C GLY A 198 -3.33 5.89 -3.11
N VAL A 199 -2.40 6.05 -2.16
CA VAL A 199 -1.85 4.96 -1.36
C VAL A 199 -2.83 4.57 -0.26
N ASP A 200 -2.96 3.28 0.06
CA ASP A 200 -3.70 2.88 1.25
C ASP A 200 -2.94 3.18 2.55
N THR A 201 -2.95 4.45 2.94
CA THR A 201 -2.23 4.95 4.12
C THR A 201 -2.66 4.25 5.40
N ARG A 202 -3.91 3.75 5.49
CA ARG A 202 -4.36 2.96 6.65
C ARG A 202 -3.65 1.61 6.73
N ALA A 203 -3.52 0.90 5.61
CA ALA A 203 -2.77 -0.36 5.57
C ALA A 203 -1.30 -0.12 5.91
N LEU A 204 -0.70 0.94 5.36
CA LEU A 204 0.66 1.35 5.68
C LEU A 204 0.85 1.68 7.16
N THR A 205 -0.07 2.44 7.78
CA THR A 205 -0.02 2.75 9.21
C THR A 205 -0.15 1.51 10.09
N VAL A 206 -1.07 0.59 9.76
CA VAL A 206 -1.22 -0.69 10.51
C VAL A 206 0.08 -1.49 10.43
N ARG A 207 0.66 -1.58 9.23
CA ARG A 207 1.94 -2.24 9.02
C ARG A 207 3.05 -1.62 9.87
N ILE A 208 3.21 -0.29 9.85
CA ILE A 208 4.25 0.40 10.63
C ILE A 208 4.04 0.18 12.13
N ARG A 209 2.79 0.21 12.61
CA ARG A 209 2.46 -0.02 14.02
C ARG A 209 2.81 -1.45 14.46
N ASP A 210 2.55 -2.44 13.61
CA ASP A 210 2.68 -3.86 13.97
C ASP A 210 4.11 -4.40 13.75
N ALA A 211 4.84 -3.88 12.75
CA ALA A 211 6.17 -4.36 12.36
C ALA A 211 7.33 -3.36 12.61
N GLY A 212 7.02 -2.13 13.05
CA GLY A 212 7.98 -1.03 13.16
C GLY A 212 8.11 -0.22 11.87
N ALA A 213 8.83 0.89 11.94
CA ALA A 213 9.06 1.78 10.81
C ALA A 213 10.02 1.14 9.80
N PRO A 214 9.58 0.82 8.57
CA PRO A 214 10.44 0.24 7.56
C PRO A 214 11.27 1.32 6.87
N ASN A 215 12.39 0.92 6.29
CA ASN A 215 13.06 1.76 5.31
C ASN A 215 12.29 1.71 3.99
N GLY A 216 12.13 2.86 3.35
CA GLY A 216 11.40 2.98 2.11
C GLY A 216 12.05 3.95 1.12
N VAL A 217 11.79 3.70 -0.16
CA VAL A 217 12.18 4.59 -1.25
C VAL A 217 10.91 5.07 -1.94
N LEU A 218 10.73 6.39 -1.99
CA LEU A 218 9.65 7.02 -2.73
C LEU A 218 10.16 7.38 -4.12
N CYS A 219 9.65 6.71 -5.14
CA CYS A 219 10.02 6.89 -6.55
C CYS A 219 8.89 7.59 -7.32
N TYR A 220 9.20 8.73 -7.93
CA TYR A 220 8.32 9.45 -8.87
C TYR A 220 9.16 9.85 -10.11
N PRO A 221 9.41 8.91 -11.02
CA PRO A 221 10.34 9.12 -12.13
C PRO A 221 9.70 9.92 -13.27
N ALA A 222 10.46 10.87 -13.85
CA ALA A 222 9.97 11.69 -14.96
C ALA A 222 9.73 10.89 -16.27
N ASP A 223 10.41 9.77 -16.45
CA ASP A 223 10.27 8.88 -17.61
C ASP A 223 9.26 7.75 -17.38
N GLY A 224 8.63 7.70 -16.19
CA GLY A 224 7.64 6.69 -15.82
C GLY A 224 8.20 5.27 -15.65
N LYS A 225 9.52 5.09 -15.58
CA LYS A 225 10.14 3.76 -15.46
C LYS A 225 10.48 3.44 -14.01
N PHE A 226 10.14 2.21 -13.60
CA PHE A 226 10.40 1.72 -12.25
C PHE A 226 11.33 0.51 -12.30
N ASP A 227 12.44 0.58 -11.57
CA ASP A 227 13.27 -0.58 -11.26
C ASP A 227 13.05 -0.96 -9.79
N ILE A 228 12.00 -1.74 -9.54
CA ILE A 228 11.60 -2.10 -8.17
C ILE A 228 12.68 -2.89 -7.44
N GLN A 229 13.48 -3.69 -8.16
CA GLN A 229 14.56 -4.45 -7.54
C GLN A 229 15.69 -3.52 -7.09
N ALA A 230 16.08 -2.56 -7.92
CA ALA A 230 17.06 -1.54 -7.53
C ALA A 230 16.55 -0.67 -6.37
N LEU A 231 15.28 -0.25 -6.42
CA LEU A 231 14.66 0.55 -5.34
C LEU A 231 14.60 -0.21 -4.02
N ARG A 232 14.27 -1.50 -4.04
CA ARG A 232 14.29 -2.36 -2.86
C ARG A 232 15.70 -2.56 -2.32
N ALA A 233 16.69 -2.77 -3.19
CA ALA A 233 18.08 -2.87 -2.78
C ALA A 233 18.56 -1.56 -2.13
N GLN A 234 18.15 -0.42 -2.68
CA GLN A 234 18.41 0.90 -2.10
C GLN A 234 17.76 1.06 -0.71
N ALA A 235 16.50 0.65 -0.53
CA ALA A 235 15.82 0.69 0.77
C ALA A 235 16.58 -0.13 1.83
N ARG A 236 17.06 -1.33 1.47
CA ARG A 236 17.83 -2.21 2.37
C ARG A 236 19.23 -1.71 2.70
N ALA A 237 19.86 -1.02 1.76
CA ALA A 237 21.22 -0.50 1.92
C ALA A 237 21.27 0.77 2.77
N TRP A 238 20.13 1.40 3.06
CA TRP A 238 20.10 2.63 3.84
C TRP A 238 20.43 2.35 5.32
N PRO A 239 21.41 3.05 5.91
CA PRO A 239 21.92 2.74 7.24
C PRO A 239 20.95 3.06 8.39
N GLY A 240 19.80 3.67 8.12
CA GLY A 240 18.89 4.15 9.15
C GLY A 240 19.14 5.60 9.56
N LEU A 241 18.36 6.09 10.52
CA LEU A 241 18.49 7.45 11.07
C LEU A 241 19.70 7.62 11.99
N VAL A 242 20.24 6.53 12.53
CA VAL A 242 21.30 6.55 13.57
C VAL A 242 22.70 6.22 13.01
N GLY A 243 22.80 5.88 11.72
CA GLY A 243 24.06 5.58 11.03
C GLY A 243 24.50 4.12 11.13
#